data_AF-A0A318LRE8-F1
#
_entry.id   AF-A0A318LRE8-F1
#
_cell.length_a   1.000
_cell.length_b   1.000
_cell.length_c   1.000
_cell.angle_alpha   90.00
_cell.angle_beta   90.00
_cell.angle_gamma   90.00
#
_symmetry.space_group_name_H-M   'P 1'
#
loop_
_entity.id
_entity.type
_entity.pdbx_description
1 polymer ?
#
loop_
_entity_poly.entity_id
_entity_poly.type
_entity_poly.pdbx_seq_one_letter_code
_entity_poly.pdbx_strand_id
1 'polypeptide(L)'
;MDATSNRFHGIGTLHQIVTHGGQRLGLLVDEDGRSHVAVYAGEDPDVPAQTIVLEPGEADRLADLLHTRSVSDRLADLERRVLELTREAR
;
A
#
# COMPACT_ATOMS: atom_id res chain seq x y z
N MET A 1 -6.73 -7.85 4.65
CA MET A 1 -6.00 -7.28 3.50
C MET A 1 -4.83 -8.19 3.22
N ASP A 2 -4.74 -8.74 2.02
CA ASP A 2 -3.65 -9.62 1.60
C ASP A 2 -2.72 -8.85 0.65
N ALA A 3 -1.42 -9.06 0.82
CA ALA A 3 -0.38 -8.46 0.00
C ALA A 3 0.56 -9.54 -0.54
N THR A 4 0.80 -9.51 -1.85
CA THR A 4 1.75 -10.41 -2.52
C THR A 4 2.84 -9.57 -3.17
N SER A 5 4.08 -10.05 -3.17
CA SER A 5 5.19 -9.38 -3.84
C SER A 5 5.93 -10.36 -4.72
N ASN A 6 6.16 -9.99 -5.97
CA ASN A 6 6.90 -10.79 -6.94
C ASN A 6 8.03 -9.96 -7.55
N ARG A 7 9.21 -10.57 -7.71
CA ARG A 7 10.38 -9.91 -8.31
C ARG A 7 10.63 -10.45 -9.70
N PHE A 8 10.75 -9.54 -10.65
CA PHE A 8 11.03 -9.82 -12.06
C PHE A 8 12.40 -9.24 -12.41
N HIS A 9 13.31 -10.11 -12.84
CA HIS A 9 14.66 -9.69 -13.21
C HIS A 9 14.63 -8.79 -14.45
N GLY A 10 15.26 -7.61 -14.39
CA GLY A 10 15.27 -6.64 -15.49
C GLY A 10 13.98 -5.84 -15.66
N ILE A 11 13.01 -5.97 -14.74
CA ILE A 11 11.73 -5.25 -14.79
C ILE A 11 11.44 -4.56 -13.45
N GLY A 12 11.73 -5.22 -12.33
CA GLY A 12 11.54 -4.64 -11.00
C GLY A 12 10.71 -5.50 -10.04
N THR A 13 10.13 -4.87 -9.03
CA THR A 13 9.31 -5.54 -8.00
C THR A 13 7.85 -5.15 -8.13
N LEU A 14 6.98 -6.14 -8.36
CA LEU A 14 5.53 -5.97 -8.36
C LEU A 14 4.96 -6.32 -6.99
N HIS A 15 4.34 -5.34 -6.34
CA HIS A 15 3.51 -5.52 -5.16
C HIS A 15 2.04 -5.52 -5.59
N GLN A 16 1.25 -6.45 -5.06
CA GLN A 16 -0.18 -6.51 -5.29
C GLN A 16 -0.89 -6.55 -3.95
N ILE A 17 -1.95 -5.77 -3.82
CA ILE A 17 -2.82 -5.77 -2.65
C ILE A 17 -4.27 -5.93 -3.06
N VAL A 18 -5.03 -6.64 -2.23
CA VAL A 18 -6.49 -6.66 -2.31
C VAL A 18 -7.05 -5.94 -1.08
N THR A 19 -7.78 -4.85 -1.32
CA THR A 19 -8.41 -4.07 -0.26
C THR A 19 -9.57 -4.84 0.37
N HIS A 20 -10.01 -4.44 1.55
CA HIS A 20 -11.20 -5.04 2.18
C HIS A 20 -12.47 -4.86 1.34
N GLY A 21 -12.54 -3.83 0.50
CA GLY A 21 -13.62 -3.63 -0.45
C GLY A 21 -13.52 -4.49 -1.71
N GLY A 22 -12.54 -5.39 -1.80
CA GLY A 22 -12.33 -6.28 -2.95
C GLY A 22 -11.62 -5.63 -4.13
N GLN A 23 -11.14 -4.39 -3.99
CA GLN A 23 -10.40 -3.72 -5.07
C GLN A 23 -8.97 -4.26 -5.10
N ARG A 24 -8.46 -4.55 -6.30
CA ARG A 24 -7.08 -4.99 -6.48
C ARG A 24 -6.23 -3.84 -7.01
N LEU A 25 -5.12 -3.59 -6.33
CA LEU A 25 -4.14 -2.56 -6.68
C LEU A 25 -2.79 -3.25 -6.92
N GLY A 26 -2.09 -2.83 -7.96
CA GLY A 26 -0.71 -3.20 -8.25
C GLY A 26 0.22 -1.99 -8.10
N LEU A 27 1.44 -2.23 -7.64
CA LEU A 27 2.54 -1.28 -7.60
C LEU A 27 3.78 -1.97 -8.16
N LEU A 28 4.19 -1.61 -9.37
CA LEU A 28 5.47 -2.05 -9.93
C LEU A 28 6.51 -0.96 -9.69
N VAL A 29 7.57 -1.28 -8.96
CA VAL A 29 8.74 -0.43 -8.84
C VAL A 29 9.80 -0.97 -9.78
N ASP A 30 10.15 -0.20 -10.81
CA ASP A 30 11.17 -0.61 -11.77
C ASP A 30 12.60 -0.44 -11.22
N GLU A 31 13.59 -0.86 -12.00
CA GLU A 31 15.01 -0.78 -11.58
C GLU A 31 15.54 0.67 -11.55
N ASP A 32 14.90 1.60 -12.27
CA ASP A 32 15.22 3.03 -12.27
C ASP A 32 14.53 3.79 -11.10
N GLY A 33 13.71 3.09 -10.32
CA GLY A 33 12.98 3.63 -9.17
C GLY A 33 11.66 4.31 -9.51
N ARG A 34 11.18 4.20 -10.76
CA ARG A 34 9.85 4.66 -11.13
C ARG A 34 8.80 3.69 -10.63
N SER A 35 7.67 4.25 -10.22
CA SER A 35 6.58 3.48 -9.63
C SER A 35 5.37 3.52 -10.55
N HIS A 36 4.88 2.36 -10.95
CA HIS A 36 3.64 2.22 -11.72
C HIS A 36 2.54 1.72 -10.80
N VAL A 37 1.57 2.59 -10.52
CA VAL A 37 0.37 2.25 -9.73
C VAL A 37 -0.73 1.84 -10.69
N ALA A 38 -1.22 0.62 -10.54
CA ALA A 38 -2.23 0.02 -11.41
C ALA A 38 -3.49 -0.35 -10.63
N VAL A 39 -4.66 -0.02 -11.17
CA VAL A 39 -5.97 -0.38 -10.60
C VAL A 39 -6.62 -1.43 -11.49
N TYR A 40 -7.06 -2.53 -10.89
CA TYR A 40 -7.76 -3.61 -11.59
C TYR A 40 -9.25 -3.53 -11.26
N ALA A 41 -10.07 -3.20 -12.26
CA ALA A 41 -11.51 -3.04 -12.12
C ALA A 41 -12.32 -3.54 -13.34
N GLY A 42 -11.65 -4.16 -14.32
CA GLY A 42 -12.27 -4.67 -15.55
C GLY A 42 -12.71 -6.13 -15.44
N GLU A 43 -13.31 -6.64 -16.53
CA GLU A 43 -13.69 -8.06 -16.67
C GLU A 43 -12.46 -8.97 -16.68
N ASP A 44 -11.35 -8.50 -17.25
CA ASP A 44 -10.08 -9.21 -17.24
C ASP A 44 -9.31 -8.86 -15.95
N PRO A 45 -9.07 -9.85 -15.06
CA PRO A 45 -8.33 -9.63 -13.84
C PRO A 45 -6.85 -9.28 -14.08
N ASP A 46 -6.27 -9.67 -15.20
CA ASP A 46 -4.84 -9.51 -15.45
C ASP A 46 -4.52 -8.19 -16.18
N VAL A 47 -5.55 -7.48 -16.66
CA VAL A 47 -5.40 -6.20 -17.34
C VAL A 47 -5.78 -5.04 -16.40
N PRO A 48 -4.87 -4.09 -16.14
CA PRO A 48 -5.21 -2.92 -15.35
C PRO A 48 -6.17 -2.02 -16.11
N ALA A 49 -7.24 -1.59 -15.43
CA ALA A 49 -8.19 -0.62 -15.96
C ALA A 49 -7.55 0.78 -16.08
N GLN A 50 -6.60 1.09 -15.19
CA GLN A 50 -5.83 2.32 -15.22
C GLN A 50 -4.44 2.08 -14.64
N THR A 51 -3.44 2.73 -15.24
CA THR A 51 -2.08 2.80 -14.71
C THR A 51 -1.64 4.26 -14.61
N ILE A 52 -1.07 4.62 -13.47
CA ILE A 52 -0.47 5.92 -13.19
C ILE A 52 1.03 5.68 -12.99
N VAL A 53 1.86 6.35 -13.78
CA VAL A 53 3.31 6.32 -13.61
C VAL A 53 3.70 7.49 -12.71
N LEU A 54 4.47 7.20 -11.68
CA LEU A 54 5.00 8.16 -10.72
C LEU A 54 6.52 8.18 -10.88
N GLU A 55 7.06 9.38 -11.02
CA GLU A 55 8.50 9.60 -10.87
C GLU A 55 8.91 9.38 -9.40
N PRO A 56 10.20 9.10 -9.11
CA PRO A 56 10.64 8.73 -7.75
C PRO A 56 10.17 9.70 -6.65
N GLY A 57 10.28 11.02 -6.88
CA GLY A 57 9.84 12.02 -5.91
C GLY A 57 8.31 12.10 -5.73
N GLU A 58 7.52 11.73 -6.73
CA GLU A 58 6.07 11.66 -6.62
C GLU A 58 5.64 10.42 -5.82
N ALA A 59 6.34 9.30 -6.03
CA ALA A 59 6.15 8.07 -5.28
C ALA A 59 6.50 8.28 -3.79
N ASP A 60 7.61 8.95 -3.49
CA ASP A 60 8.00 9.31 -2.12
C ASP A 60 6.91 10.16 -1.44
N ARG A 61 6.43 11.20 -2.12
CA ARG A 61 5.36 12.06 -1.60
C ARG A 61 4.07 11.30 -1.35
N LEU A 62 3.71 10.37 -2.24
CA LEU A 62 2.53 9.51 -2.04
C LEU A 62 2.74 8.58 -0.83
N ALA A 63 3.92 7.98 -0.69
CA ALA A 63 4.25 7.14 0.44
C ALA A 63 4.14 7.91 1.77
N ASP A 64 4.63 9.14 1.83
CA ASP A 64 4.49 10.01 3.01
C ASP A 64 3.03 10.26 3.37
N LEU A 65 2.18 10.59 2.38
CA LEU A 65 0.74 10.80 2.60
C LEU A 65 0.05 9.55 3.15
N LEU A 66 0.42 8.37 2.64
CA LEU A 66 -0.11 7.09 3.11
C LEU A 66 0.37 6.74 4.53
N HIS A 67 1.63 7.06 4.85
CA HIS A 67 2.20 6.81 6.17
C HIS A 67 1.65 7.75 7.26
N THR A 68 1.41 9.02 6.92
CA THR A 68 1.01 10.05 7.89
C THR A 68 -0.28 9.70 8.62
N ARG A 69 -1.30 9.18 7.92
CA ARG A 69 -2.53 8.68 8.58
C ARG A 69 -2.28 7.43 9.41
N SER A 70 -1.48 6.49 8.91
CA SER A 70 -1.23 5.23 9.60
C SER A 70 -0.50 5.40 10.94
N VAL A 71 0.41 6.39 11.06
CA VAL A 71 1.15 6.63 12.30
C VAL A 71 0.24 7.23 13.36
N SER A 72 -0.60 8.20 13.02
CA SER A 72 -1.59 8.76 13.94
C SER A 72 -2.61 7.71 14.40
N ASP A 73 -3.10 6.87 13.48
CA ASP A 73 -4.04 5.80 13.80
C ASP A 73 -3.40 4.71 14.68
N ARG A 74 -2.14 4.33 14.41
CA ARG A 74 -1.38 3.40 15.24
C ARG A 74 -1.08 3.97 16.63
N LEU A 75 -0.78 5.25 16.73
CA LEU A 75 -0.58 5.93 18.02
C LEU A 75 -1.88 5.94 18.84
N ALA A 76 -3.01 6.27 18.20
CA ALA A 76 -4.31 6.24 18.85
C ALA A 76 -4.72 4.83 19.30
N ASP A 77 -4.38 3.79 18.53
CA ASP A 77 -4.59 2.39 18.92
C ASP A 77 -3.71 2.00 20.11
N LEU A 78 -2.44 2.43 20.11
CA LEU A 78 -1.51 2.18 21.22
C LEU A 78 -1.97 2.87 22.51
N GLU A 79 -2.39 4.14 22.44
CA GLU A 79 -2.95 4.88 23.58
C GLU A 79 -4.17 4.17 24.16
N ARG A 80 -5.08 3.67 23.31
CA ARG A 80 -6.27 2.91 23.73
C ARG A 80 -5.89 1.64 24.49
N ARG A 81 -4.93 0.86 23.98
CA ARG A 81 -4.45 -0.38 24.63
C ARG A 81 -3.77 -0.10 25.97
N VAL A 82 -2.99 0.96 26.08
CA VAL A 82 -2.36 1.38 27.35
C VAL A 82 -3.43 1.79 28.38
N LEU A 83 -4.47 2.49 27.94
CA LEU A 83 -5.60 2.85 28.80
C LEU A 83 -6.41 1.64 29.25
N GLU A 84 -6.53 0.60 28.43
CA GLU A 84 -7.19 -0.66 28.82
C GLU A 84 -6.37 -1.41 29.88
N LEU A 85 -5.06 -1.60 29.65
CA LEU A 85 -4.18 -2.27 30.62
C LEU A 85 -4.13 -1.56 31.99
N THR A 86 -4.13 -0.22 31.98
CA THR A 86 -4.13 0.57 33.23
C THR A 86 -5.47 0.56 33.96
N ARG A 87 -6.58 0.29 33.26
CA ARG A 87 -7.91 0.10 33.87
C ARG A 87 -8.08 -1.29 34.48
N GLU A 88 -7.51 -2.32 33.86
CA GLU A 88 -7.55 -3.70 34.39
C GLU A 88 -6.66 -3.88 35.61
N ALA A 89 -5.61 -3.07 35.75
CA ALA A 89 -4.72 -3.08 36.91
C ALA A 89 -5.27 -2.37 38.17
N ARG A 90 -6.55 -1.94 38.16
CA ARG A 90 -7.20 -1.20 39.24
C ARG A 90 -8.45 -1.91 39.73
#